data_AF-A0A935LPG7-F1
#
_entry.id   AF-A0A935LPG7-F1
#
_cell.length_a   1.000
_cell.length_b   1.000
_cell.length_c   1.000
_cell.angle_alpha   90.00
_cell.angle_beta   90.00
_cell.angle_gamma   90.00
#
_symmetry.space_group_name_H-M   'P 1'
#
loop_
_entity.id
_entity.type
_entity.pdbx_description
1 polymer ?
#
loop_
_entity_poly.entity_id
_entity_poly.type
_entity_poly.pdbx_seq_one_letter_code
_entity_poly.pdbx_strand_id
1 'polypeptide(L)'
;MYYDTQRKLALFDYQLGRGALYPKAMLHKFKGYLQTDGYDAYETFDKVEGVTLLLLGASRRKFYEAKDYDKANADAVLSLIQDLYKIESYCRDENFTPEQIKTIGMNMPYPY
;
A
#
# COMPACT_ATOMS: atom_id res chain seq x y z
N MET A 1 -11.45 -4.67 -7.35
CA MET A 1 -10.64 -4.23 -8.52
C MET A 1 -9.19 -4.36 -8.14
N TYR A 2 -8.40 -4.99 -8.98
CA TYR A 2 -6.98 -5.27 -8.73
C TYR A 2 -6.14 -4.58 -9.78
N TYR A 3 -5.03 -3.99 -9.36
CA TYR A 3 -4.11 -3.27 -10.23
C TYR A 3 -2.74 -3.93 -10.18
N ASP A 4 -2.22 -4.31 -11.36
CA ASP A 4 -0.82 -4.66 -11.54
C ASP A 4 -0.11 -3.43 -12.09
N THR A 5 0.60 -2.73 -11.20
CA THR A 5 1.29 -1.48 -11.53
C THR A 5 2.49 -1.69 -12.45
N GLN A 6 3.11 -2.87 -12.41
CA GLN A 6 4.26 -3.21 -13.25
C GLN A 6 3.83 -3.45 -14.70
N ARG A 7 2.76 -4.24 -14.88
CA ARG A 7 2.22 -4.57 -16.21
C ARG A 7 1.19 -3.55 -16.71
N LYS A 8 0.82 -2.57 -15.89
CA LYS A 8 -0.24 -1.58 -16.16
C LYS A 8 -1.57 -2.25 -16.52
N LEU A 9 -1.92 -3.32 -15.79
CA LEU A 9 -3.16 -4.06 -15.99
C LEU A 9 -4.15 -3.76 -14.87
N ALA A 10 -5.43 -3.70 -15.22
CA ALA A 10 -6.53 -3.59 -14.28
C ALA A 10 -7.46 -4.79 -14.46
N LEU A 11 -7.78 -5.47 -13.37
CA LEU A 11 -8.73 -6.57 -13.33
C LEU A 11 -9.94 -6.18 -12.48
N PHE A 12 -11.10 -6.23 -13.11
CA PHE A 12 -12.38 -6.11 -12.42
C PHE A 12 -12.98 -7.50 -12.26
N ASP A 13 -13.13 -7.92 -11.01
CA ASP A 13 -13.77 -9.17 -10.63
C ASP A 13 -15.01 -8.83 -9.81
N TYR A 14 -16.18 -9.11 -10.37
CA TYR A 14 -17.47 -8.84 -9.74
C TYR A 14 -17.89 -10.03 -8.90
N GLN A 15 -18.28 -9.77 -7.65
CA GLN A 15 -18.71 -10.78 -6.70
C GLN A 15 -20.04 -10.35 -6.09
N LEU A 16 -20.94 -11.32 -5.87
CA LEU A 16 -22.28 -11.08 -5.30
C LEU A 16 -22.23 -10.60 -3.84
N GLY A 17 -21.11 -10.82 -3.15
CA GLY A 17 -20.91 -10.41 -1.77
C GLY A 17 -19.50 -9.88 -1.53
N ARG A 18 -19.22 -9.52 -0.27
CA ARG A 18 -17.92 -8.97 0.15
C ARG A 18 -17.07 -9.93 0.99
N GLY A 19 -17.55 -11.14 1.25
CA GLY A 19 -16.86 -12.09 2.14
C GLY A 19 -15.43 -12.44 1.73
N ALA A 20 -14.59 -12.79 2.70
CA ALA A 20 -13.17 -13.13 2.49
C ALA A 20 -12.92 -14.33 1.55
N LEU A 21 -13.95 -15.15 1.28
CA LEU A 21 -13.85 -16.28 0.36
C LEU A 21 -13.47 -15.83 -1.06
N TYR A 22 -13.96 -14.68 -1.51
CA TYR A 22 -13.77 -14.21 -2.88
C TYR A 22 -12.33 -13.75 -3.15
N PRO A 23 -11.74 -12.82 -2.38
CA PRO A 23 -10.34 -12.45 -2.58
C PRO A 23 -9.44 -13.66 -2.35
N LYS A 24 -9.74 -14.56 -1.39
CA LYS A 24 -8.97 -15.79 -1.17
C LYS A 24 -8.92 -16.69 -2.38
N ALA A 25 -10.06 -16.89 -3.06
CA ALA A 25 -10.11 -17.67 -4.30
C ALA A 25 -9.34 -17.00 -5.43
N MET A 26 -9.49 -15.68 -5.59
CA MET A 26 -8.83 -14.92 -6.65
C MET A 26 -7.30 -14.87 -6.46
N LEU A 27 -6.83 -14.60 -5.24
CA LEU A 27 -5.42 -14.39 -4.90
C LEU A 27 -4.71 -15.66 -4.37
N HIS A 28 -5.32 -16.86 -4.48
CA HIS A 28 -4.77 -18.09 -3.88
C HIS A 28 -3.33 -18.43 -4.33
N LYS A 29 -2.91 -18.00 -5.52
CA LYS A 29 -1.57 -18.19 -6.08
C LYS A 29 -0.72 -16.92 -6.09
N PHE A 30 -1.26 -15.80 -5.61
CA PHE A 30 -0.52 -14.54 -5.57
C PHE A 30 0.62 -14.62 -4.55
N LYS A 31 1.77 -14.07 -4.93
CA LYS A 31 2.95 -13.87 -4.09
C LYS A 31 3.52 -12.49 -4.41
N GLY A 32 4.02 -11.79 -3.39
CA GLY A 32 4.52 -10.43 -3.50
C GLY A 32 3.76 -9.44 -2.62
N TYR A 33 3.77 -8.18 -3.02
CA TYR A 33 3.20 -7.09 -2.24
C TYR A 33 1.73 -6.87 -2.59
N LEU A 34 0.84 -7.00 -1.60
CA LEU A 34 -0.59 -6.77 -1.74
C LEU A 34 -0.97 -5.50 -1.00
N GLN A 35 -1.15 -4.41 -1.74
CA GLN A 35 -1.69 -3.17 -1.18
C GLN A 35 -3.21 -3.21 -1.12
N THR A 36 -3.78 -2.90 0.04
CA THR A 36 -5.23 -2.91 0.26
C THR A 36 -5.72 -1.59 0.82
N ASP A 37 -7.02 -1.36 0.72
CA ASP A 37 -7.72 -0.19 1.25
C ASP A 37 -8.05 -0.32 2.75
N GLY A 38 -7.57 -1.37 3.41
CA GLY A 38 -7.84 -1.67 4.82
C GLY A 38 -9.14 -2.45 5.04
N TYR A 39 -9.64 -3.16 4.03
CA TYR A 39 -10.81 -4.01 4.17
C TYR A 39 -10.47 -5.35 4.88
N ASP A 40 -11.20 -5.66 5.95
CA ASP A 40 -10.98 -6.82 6.84
C ASP A 40 -10.86 -8.17 6.13
N ALA A 41 -11.54 -8.34 4.99
CA ALA A 41 -11.44 -9.58 4.20
C ALA A 41 -9.99 -9.91 3.78
N TYR A 42 -9.14 -8.89 3.65
CA TYR A 42 -7.75 -9.04 3.26
C TYR A 42 -6.80 -9.31 4.44
N GLU A 43 -7.23 -9.17 5.70
CA GLU A 43 -6.38 -9.49 6.87
C GLU A 43 -5.96 -10.96 6.88
N THR A 44 -6.75 -11.83 6.25
CA THR A 44 -6.42 -13.26 6.10
C THR A 44 -5.15 -13.52 5.30
N PHE A 45 -4.69 -12.55 4.50
CA PHE A 45 -3.47 -12.67 3.70
C PHE A 45 -2.19 -12.36 4.47
N ASP A 46 -2.27 -11.73 5.63
CA ASP A 46 -1.11 -11.47 6.49
C ASP A 46 -0.43 -12.77 6.96
N LYS A 47 -1.20 -13.86 7.00
CA LYS A 47 -0.74 -15.20 7.37
C LYS A 47 -0.32 -16.06 6.18
N VAL A 48 -0.43 -15.55 4.95
CA VAL A 48 -0.09 -16.30 3.75
C VAL A 48 1.38 -16.11 3.42
N GLU A 49 2.15 -17.19 3.50
CA GLU A 49 3.58 -17.18 3.21
C GLU A 49 3.87 -16.57 1.82
N GLY A 50 4.83 -15.65 1.74
CA GLY A 50 5.21 -14.98 0.49
C GLY A 50 4.23 -13.91 0.00
N VAL A 51 3.25 -13.51 0.81
CA VAL A 51 2.47 -12.29 0.62
C VAL A 51 2.86 -11.27 1.68
N THR A 52 3.13 -10.04 1.27
CA THR A 52 3.35 -8.90 2.18
C THR A 52 2.19 -7.93 2.03
N LEU A 53 1.39 -7.76 3.07
CA LEU A 53 0.25 -6.84 3.07
C LEU A 53 0.74 -5.40 3.27
N LEU A 54 0.26 -4.47 2.44
CA LEU A 54 0.54 -3.03 2.55
C LEU A 54 -0.77 -2.27 2.77
N LEU A 55 -0.76 -1.33 3.73
CA LEU A 55 -1.96 -0.62 4.19
C LEU A 55 -1.86 0.91 4.09
N LEU A 56 -0.89 1.43 3.34
CA LEU A 56 -0.54 2.86 3.35
C LEU A 56 -1.74 3.80 3.10
N GLY A 57 -2.64 3.44 2.18
CA GLY A 57 -3.84 4.23 1.88
C GLY A 57 -4.85 4.26 3.03
N ALA A 58 -5.03 3.15 3.75
CA ALA A 58 -5.88 3.08 4.93
C ALA A 58 -5.25 3.83 6.11
N SER A 59 -3.95 3.61 6.35
CA SER A 59 -3.20 4.26 7.43
C SER A 59 -3.22 5.78 7.29
N ARG A 60 -2.99 6.32 6.09
CA ARG A 60 -3.05 7.77 5.84
C ARG A 60 -4.41 8.37 6.23
N ARG A 61 -5.52 7.70 5.90
CA ARG A 61 -6.87 8.17 6.27
C ARG A 61 -7.05 8.21 7.79
N LYS A 62 -6.62 7.16 8.49
CA LYS A 62 -6.68 7.11 9.96
C LYS A 62 -5.84 8.21 10.62
N PHE A 63 -4.64 8.49 10.10
CA PHE A 63 -3.83 9.60 10.62
C PHE A 63 -4.45 10.96 10.32
N TYR A 64 -5.15 11.11 9.20
CA TYR A 64 -5.91 12.33 8.92
C TYR A 64 -7.06 12.54 9.90
N GLU A 65 -7.82 11.50 10.21
CA GLU A 65 -8.88 11.53 11.23
C GLU A 65 -8.32 11.77 12.64
N ALA A 66 -7.14 11.21 12.95
CA ALA A 66 -6.47 11.39 14.23
C ALA A 66 -6.06 12.85 14.52
N LYS A 67 -6.07 13.75 13.52
CA LYS A 67 -5.78 15.18 13.72
C LYS A 67 -6.69 15.85 14.73
N ASP A 68 -7.91 15.36 14.88
CA ASP A 68 -8.89 15.88 15.84
C ASP A 68 -8.54 15.50 17.29
N TYR A 69 -7.68 14.50 17.49
CA TYR A 69 -7.29 13.98 18.81
C TYR A 69 -5.83 14.31 19.16
N ASP A 70 -4.91 14.12 18.23
CA ASP A 70 -3.48 14.37 18.40
C ASP A 70 -2.88 14.93 17.11
N LYS A 71 -3.10 16.23 16.92
CA LYS A 71 -2.67 16.95 15.73
C LYS A 71 -1.16 16.90 15.50
N ALA A 72 -0.35 17.01 16.54
CA ALA A 72 1.10 17.11 16.41
C ALA A 72 1.70 15.82 15.82
N ASN A 73 1.32 14.67 16.39
CA ASN A 73 1.81 13.38 15.91
C ASN A 73 1.17 12.98 14.57
N ALA A 74 -0.12 13.28 14.39
CA ALA A 74 -0.80 13.05 13.11
C ALA A 74 -0.16 13.83 11.96
N ASP A 75 0.12 15.13 12.15
CA ASP A 75 0.75 15.97 11.13
C ASP A 75 2.20 15.54 10.84
N ALA A 76 2.93 15.07 11.86
CA ALA A 76 4.27 14.51 11.66
C ALA A 76 4.25 13.28 10.73
N VAL A 77 3.38 12.31 11.00
CA VAL A 77 3.27 11.09 10.17
C VAL A 77 2.75 11.43 8.76
N LEU A 78 1.76 12.33 8.64
CA LEU A 78 1.24 12.76 7.34
C LEU A 78 2.32 13.47 6.50
N SER A 79 3.21 14.23 7.14
CA SER A 79 4.34 14.87 6.48
C SER A 79 5.33 13.84 5.93
N LEU A 80 5.66 12.79 6.71
CA LEU A 80 6.50 11.69 6.24
C LEU A 80 5.87 10.96 5.05
N ILE A 81 4.56 10.71 5.08
CA ILE A 81 3.83 10.11 3.95
C ILE A 81 3.87 11.04 2.72
N GLN A 82 3.79 12.36 2.91
CA GLN A 82 3.88 13.31 1.82
C GLN A 82 5.26 13.33 1.18
N ASP A 83 6.32 13.26 1.98
CA ASP A 83 7.70 13.18 1.47
C ASP A 83 7.92 11.89 0.68
N LEU A 84 7.37 10.77 1.14
CA LEU A 84 7.36 9.50 0.40
C LEU A 84 6.76 9.68 -1.02
N TYR A 85 5.60 10.34 -1.14
CA TYR A 85 4.99 10.59 -2.44
C TYR A 85 5.79 11.55 -3.33
N LYS A 86 6.53 12.51 -2.77
CA LYS A 86 7.42 13.38 -3.55
C LYS A 86 8.53 12.57 -4.20
N ILE A 87 9.11 11.63 -3.46
CA ILE A 87 10.15 10.74 -3.97
C ILE A 87 9.57 9.82 -5.04
N GLU A 88 8.40 9.21 -4.80
CA GLU A 88 7.75 8.39 -5.82
C GLU A 88 7.43 9.18 -7.10
N SER A 89 7.09 10.47 -6.98
CA SER A 89 6.91 11.36 -8.14
C SER A 89 8.24 11.60 -8.85
N TYR A 90 9.28 12.01 -8.12
CA TYR A 90 10.61 12.23 -8.67
C TYR A 90 11.13 10.98 -9.39
N CYS A 91 10.97 9.81 -8.77
CA CYS A 91 11.38 8.54 -9.35
C CYS A 91 10.67 8.21 -10.67
N ARG A 92 9.39 8.61 -10.77
CA ARG A 92 8.57 8.42 -11.97
C ARG A 92 8.95 9.37 -13.08
N ASP A 93 9.19 10.63 -12.74
CA ASP A 93 9.53 11.69 -13.70
C ASP A 93 10.89 11.41 -14.37
N GLU A 94 11.85 10.91 -13.59
CA GLU A 94 13.19 10.51 -14.06
C GLU A 94 13.23 9.08 -14.65
N ASN A 95 12.11 8.36 -14.73
CA ASN A 95 11.99 6.99 -15.24
C ASN A 95 12.97 5.98 -14.58
N PHE A 96 13.15 6.06 -13.25
CA PHE A 96 13.96 5.10 -12.52
C PHE A 96 13.38 3.68 -12.62
N THR A 97 14.26 2.68 -12.63
CA THR A 97 13.86 1.27 -12.59
C THR A 97 13.37 0.87 -11.19
N PRO A 98 12.54 -0.18 -11.07
CA PRO A 98 12.09 -0.67 -9.77
C PRO A 98 13.23 -0.99 -8.79
N GLU A 99 14.38 -1.48 -9.27
CA GLU A 99 15.55 -1.72 -8.43
C GLU A 99 16.17 -0.43 -7.88
N GLN A 100 16.22 0.62 -8.69
CA GLN A 100 16.73 1.93 -8.29
C GLN A 100 15.82 2.57 -7.25
N ILE A 101 14.50 2.53 -7.47
CA ILE A 101 13.49 3.03 -6.51
C ILE A 101 13.62 2.32 -5.16
N LYS A 102 13.77 0.99 -5.18
CA LYS A 102 13.98 0.20 -3.96
C LYS A 102 15.25 0.63 -3.22
N THR A 103 16.33 0.87 -3.96
CA THR A 103 17.61 1.32 -3.39
C THR A 103 17.50 2.71 -2.75
N ILE A 104 16.80 3.64 -3.41
CA ILE A 104 16.53 4.98 -2.86
C ILE A 104 15.71 4.88 -1.58
N GLY A 105 14.67 4.03 -1.57
CA GLY A 105 13.85 3.80 -0.39
C GLY A 105 14.60 3.16 0.78
N MET A 106 15.50 2.21 0.53
CA MET A 106 16.30 1.54 1.58
C MET A 106 17.40 2.44 2.17
N ASN A 107 17.90 3.41 1.41
CA ASN A 107 18.95 4.33 1.86
C ASN A 107 18.42 5.58 2.56
N MET A 108 17.10 5.71 2.74
CA MET A 108 16.55 6.84 3.49
C MET A 108 16.76 6.66 5.00
N PRO A 109 17.42 7.62 5.67
CA PRO A 109 17.42 7.65 7.13
C PRO A 109 16.01 8.02 7.57
N TYR A 110 15.24 7.04 8.06
CA TYR A 110 14.02 7.36 8.80
C TYR A 110 14.43 8.16 10.04
N PRO A 111 13.99 9.42 10.21
CA PRO A 111 14.23 10.13 11.45
C PRO A 111 13.42 9.42 12.54
N TYR A 112 14.13 8.73 13.44
CA TYR A 112 13.57 8.25 14.70
C TYR A 112 13.35 9.43 15.65
#